data_AF-A0A9R1BUN0-F1
#
_entry.id   AF-A0A9R1BUN0-F1
#
_cell.length_a   1.000
_cell.length_b   1.000
_cell.length_c   1.000
_cell.angle_alpha   90.00
_cell.angle_beta   90.00
_cell.angle_gamma   90.00
#
_symmetry.space_group_name_H-M   'P 1'
#
loop_
_entity.id
_entity.type
_entity.pdbx_description
1 polymer ?
#
loop_
_entity_poly.entity_id
_entity_poly.type
_entity_poly.pdbx_seq_one_letter_code
_entity_poly.pdbx_strand_id
1 'polypeptide(L)'
;MTAQPPKPSSHAVITGHWSPSAADRVAGRVPGFGVITNIVNGGKECGHGYDKRVADRIGFYKRYCHILGVTHGDNLDCYNQKHFPIIFS
;
A
#
# COMPACT_ATOMS: atom_id res chain seq x y z
N MET A 1 9.91 9.63 -0.61
CA MET A 1 10.39 9.51 -2.02
C MET A 1 11.40 8.38 -2.19
N THR A 2 12.15 8.02 -1.14
CA THR A 2 13.18 6.99 -1.18
C THR A 2 12.59 5.58 -1.24
N ALA A 3 13.10 4.75 -2.15
CA ALA A 3 12.83 3.32 -2.16
C ALA A 3 13.75 2.60 -1.16
N GLN A 4 13.28 1.48 -0.60
CA GLN A 4 14.06 0.64 0.30
C GLN A 4 13.82 -0.82 -0.12
N PRO A 5 14.64 -1.37 -1.05
CA PRO A 5 14.42 -2.69 -1.58
C PRO A 5 14.14 -3.73 -0.47
N PRO A 6 13.07 -4.54 -0.62
CA PRO A 6 12.25 -4.74 -1.81
C PRO A 6 11.07 -3.77 -1.95
N LYS A 7 10.89 -2.83 -1.02
CA LYS A 7 9.80 -1.85 -1.05
C LYS A 7 10.09 -0.79 -2.11
N PRO A 8 9.15 -0.51 -3.03
CA PRO A 8 9.21 0.70 -3.83
C PRO A 8 9.00 1.91 -2.94
N SER A 9 9.22 3.12 -3.46
CA SER A 9 8.80 4.32 -2.75
C SER A 9 7.28 4.50 -2.83
N SER A 10 6.66 4.99 -1.75
CA SER A 10 5.22 5.32 -1.76
C SER A 10 4.85 6.30 -2.86
N HIS A 11 5.78 7.18 -3.23
CA HIS A 11 5.58 8.12 -4.32
C HIS A 11 5.47 7.42 -5.67
N ALA A 12 6.41 6.53 -6.01
CA ALA A 12 6.38 5.82 -7.28
C ALA A 12 5.09 4.99 -7.42
N VAL A 13 4.55 4.47 -6.32
CA VAL A 13 3.24 3.80 -6.30
C VAL A 13 2.12 4.77 -6.69
N ILE A 14 1.97 5.90 -5.98
CA ILE A 14 0.79 6.77 -6.16
C ILE A 14 0.83 7.55 -7.47
N THR A 15 2.01 7.77 -8.05
CA THR A 15 2.17 8.43 -9.35
C THR A 15 2.20 7.45 -10.53
N GLY A 16 2.01 6.15 -10.30
CA GLY A 16 1.94 5.14 -11.36
C GLY A 16 3.29 4.75 -11.97
N HIS A 17 4.42 5.13 -11.34
CA HIS A 17 5.78 4.80 -11.78
C HIS A 17 6.32 3.49 -11.20
N TRP A 18 5.56 2.79 -10.36
CA TRP A 18 5.89 1.44 -9.89
C TRP A 18 5.05 0.40 -10.62
N SER A 19 5.74 -0.55 -11.28
CA SER A 19 5.11 -1.74 -11.86
C SER A 19 5.37 -2.94 -10.93
N PRO A 20 4.32 -3.65 -10.46
CA PRO A 20 4.50 -4.82 -9.60
C PRO A 20 5.26 -5.94 -10.31
N SER A 21 6.28 -6.48 -9.63
CA SER A 21 6.98 -7.68 -10.09
C SER A 21 6.08 -8.91 -10.06
N ALA A 22 6.53 -10.03 -10.64
CA ALA A 22 5.83 -11.31 -10.51
C ALA A 22 5.64 -11.71 -9.03
N ALA A 23 6.64 -11.48 -8.18
CA ALA A 23 6.55 -11.77 -6.75
C ALA A 23 5.56 -10.86 -6.03
N ASP A 24 5.42 -9.60 -6.45
CA ASP A 24 4.40 -8.69 -5.92
C ASP A 24 2.99 -9.14 -6.28
N ARG A 25 2.77 -9.53 -7.54
CA ARG A 25 1.48 -10.02 -8.02
C ARG A 25 1.04 -11.28 -7.28
N VAL A 26 1.94 -12.25 -7.11
CA VAL A 26 1.66 -13.48 -6.32
C VAL A 26 1.36 -13.15 -4.86
N ALA A 27 2.00 -12.12 -4.31
CA ALA A 27 1.75 -11.64 -2.96
C ALA A 27 0.49 -10.76 -2.82
N GLY A 28 -0.27 -10.55 -3.90
CA GLY A 28 -1.44 -9.66 -3.92
C GLY A 28 -1.09 -8.16 -3.86
N ARG A 29 0.19 -7.78 -3.94
CA ARG A 29 0.63 -6.37 -3.92
C ARG A 29 0.41 -5.74 -5.29
N VAL A 30 -0.67 -4.99 -5.41
CA VAL A 30 -1.10 -4.28 -6.62
C VAL A 30 -1.08 -2.76 -6.41
N PRO A 31 -1.02 -1.93 -7.49
CA PRO A 31 -0.98 -0.48 -7.35
C PRO A 31 -2.24 0.06 -6.64
N GLY A 32 -2.04 0.95 -5.67
CA GLY A 32 -3.11 1.56 -4.90
C GLY A 32 -2.66 1.95 -3.49
N PHE A 33 -3.56 2.58 -2.73
CA PHE A 33 -3.26 3.07 -1.38
C PHE A 33 -2.93 1.94 -0.39
N GLY A 34 -3.47 0.73 -0.61
CA GLY A 34 -3.20 -0.45 0.18
C GLY A 34 -1.71 -0.81 0.21
N VAL A 35 -1.05 -0.83 -0.94
CA VAL A 35 0.39 -1.17 -0.99
C VAL A 35 1.25 -0.07 -0.35
N ILE A 36 0.79 1.19 -0.32
CA ILE A 36 1.44 2.27 0.43
C ILE A 36 1.38 1.99 1.94
N THR A 37 0.23 1.54 2.43
CA THR A 37 0.10 1.08 3.83
C THR A 37 1.04 -0.09 4.12
N ASN A 38 1.16 -1.03 3.18
CA ASN A 38 2.10 -2.16 3.27
C ASN A 38 3.57 -1.70 3.35
N ILE A 39 3.97 -0.70 2.56
CA ILE A 39 5.31 -0.09 2.62
C ILE A 39 5.59 0.48 4.01
N VAL A 40 4.63 1.23 4.57
CA VAL A 40 4.76 1.95 5.85
C VAL A 40 4.84 1.00 7.05
N ASN A 41 3.90 0.05 7.18
CA ASN A 41 3.84 -0.81 8.37
C ASN A 41 3.23 -2.20 8.10
N GLY A 42 3.46 -2.73 6.89
CA GLY A 42 2.79 -3.95 6.43
C GLY A 42 3.01 -5.18 7.31
N GLY A 43 4.18 -5.32 7.93
CA GLY A 43 4.47 -6.43 8.85
C GLY A 43 3.58 -6.47 10.09
N LYS A 44 2.88 -5.37 10.41
CA LYS A 44 1.91 -5.32 11.51
C LYS A 44 0.47 -5.23 11.01
N GLU A 45 0.24 -4.64 9.84
CA GLU A 45 -1.08 -4.16 9.41
C GLU A 45 -1.69 -4.92 8.22
N CYS A 46 -0.90 -5.70 7.48
CA CYS A 46 -1.34 -6.30 6.21
C CYS A 46 -1.29 -7.84 6.21
N GLY A 47 -2.10 -8.45 5.35
CA GLY A 47 -2.05 -9.89 5.06
C GLY A 47 -2.71 -10.79 6.10
N HIS A 48 -3.56 -10.25 6.96
CA HIS A 48 -4.27 -10.98 8.02
C HIS A 48 -5.76 -10.61 8.11
N GLY A 49 -6.32 -10.11 7.01
CA GLY A 49 -7.72 -9.69 6.95
C GLY A 49 -7.91 -8.26 7.45
N TYR A 50 -9.12 -7.94 7.91
CA TYR A 50 -9.48 -6.60 8.36
C TYR A 50 -8.60 -6.13 9.53
N ASP A 51 -8.05 -4.93 9.40
CA ASP A 51 -7.30 -4.25 10.45
C ASP A 51 -7.83 -2.83 10.67
N LYS A 52 -8.14 -2.48 11.92
CA LYS A 52 -8.68 -1.17 12.28
C LYS A 52 -7.73 -0.01 11.97
N ARG A 53 -6.41 -0.23 12.01
CA ARG A 53 -5.39 0.79 11.71
C ARG A 53 -5.35 1.06 10.20
N VAL A 54 -5.49 0.02 9.39
CA VAL A 54 -5.63 0.17 7.92
C VAL A 54 -6.94 0.89 7.59
N ALA A 55 -8.05 0.54 8.25
CA ALA A 55 -9.33 1.22 8.07
C ALA A 55 -9.26 2.71 8.41
N ASP A 56 -8.55 3.07 9.49
CA ASP A 56 -8.29 4.46 9.88
C ASP A 56 -7.49 5.23 8.81
N ARG A 57 -6.40 4.64 8.28
CA ARG A 57 -5.64 5.21 7.16
C ARG A 57 -6.51 5.45 5.93
N ILE A 58 -7.36 4.48 5.58
CA ILE A 58 -8.31 4.60 4.46
C ILE A 58 -9.32 5.72 4.74
N GLY A 59 -9.80 5.87 5.97
CA GLY A 59 -10.72 6.93 6.38
C GLY A 59 -10.15 8.33 6.11
N PHE A 60 -8.91 8.59 6.56
CA PHE A 60 -8.22 9.84 6.25
C PHE A 60 -8.00 10.04 4.74
N TYR A 61 -7.55 9.00 4.04
CA TYR A 61 -7.32 9.06 2.60
C TYR A 61 -8.60 9.44 1.83
N LYS A 62 -9.73 8.75 2.11
CA LYS A 62 -11.03 9.05 1.50
C LYS A 62 -11.51 10.47 1.82
N ARG A 63 -11.35 10.93 3.07
CA ARG A 63 -11.70 12.30 3.46
C ARG A 63 -10.93 13.32 2.64
N TYR A 64 -9.62 13.14 2.47
CA TYR A 64 -8.81 14.09 1.71
C TYR A 64 -9.08 14.02 0.21
N CYS A 65 -9.30 12.84 -0.36
CA CYS A 65 -9.77 12.71 -1.75
C CYS A 65 -11.08 13.47 -1.98
N HIS A 66 -12.03 13.38 -1.04
CA HIS A 66 -13.30 14.11 -1.11
C HIS A 66 -13.09 15.63 -1.07
N ILE A 67 -12.29 16.14 -0.13
CA ILE A 67 -11.99 17.58 -0.03
C ILE A 67 -11.31 18.11 -1.30
N LEU A 68 -10.43 17.30 -1.91
CA LEU A 68 -9.68 17.68 -3.11
C LEU A 68 -10.45 17.44 -4.41
N GLY A 69 -11.66 16.86 -4.36
CA GLY A 69 -12.47 16.57 -5.55
C GLY A 69 -11.87 15.51 -6.48
N VAL A 70 -11.08 14.57 -5.94
CA VAL A 70 -10.44 13.50 -6.71
C VAL A 70 -10.97 12.12 -6.32
N THR A 71 -10.92 11.16 -7.23
CA THR A 71 -11.22 9.76 -6.92
C THR A 71 -10.12 9.16 -6.04
N HIS A 72 -10.49 8.31 -5.09
CA HIS A 72 -9.53 7.54 -4.28
C HIS A 72 -8.87 6.37 -5.04
N GLY A 73 -9.37 6.02 -6.22
CA GLY A 73 -8.88 4.85 -6.98
C GLY A 73 -9.22 3.52 -6.30
N ASP A 74 -8.57 2.47 -6.79
CA ASP A 74 -8.78 1.08 -6.38
C ASP A 74 -7.74 0.60 -5.35
N ASN A 75 -7.91 -0.63 -4.85
CA ASN A 75 -6.96 -1.34 -3.99
C ASN A 75 -6.56 -0.53 -2.74
N LEU A 76 -7.57 -0.05 -2.01
CA LEU A 76 -7.38 0.86 -0.87
C LEU A 76 -6.82 0.15 0.37
N ASP A 77 -7.06 -1.14 0.52
CA ASP A 77 -6.60 -1.93 1.65
C ASP A 77 -5.43 -2.84 1.29
N CYS A 78 -4.77 -3.33 2.35
CA CYS A 78 -3.76 -4.37 2.26
C CYS A 78 -4.16 -5.63 3.02
N TYR A 79 -5.46 -5.85 3.27
CA TYR A 79 -5.95 -6.91 4.15
C TYR A 79 -5.46 -8.28 3.72
N ASN A 80 -5.41 -8.51 2.40
CA ASN A 80 -4.98 -9.78 1.81
C ASN A 80 -3.61 -9.68 1.10
N GLN A 81 -2.90 -8.56 1.25
CA GLN A 81 -1.57 -8.41 0.67
C GLN A 81 -0.51 -8.95 1.61
N LYS A 82 0.33 -9.88 1.15
CA LYS A 82 1.47 -10.33 1.94
C LYS A 82 2.44 -9.17 2.16
N HIS A 83 2.85 -8.95 3.40
CA HIS A 83 3.73 -7.85 3.74
C HIS A 83 5.08 -7.95 3.01
N PHE A 84 5.70 -6.80 2.71
CA PHE A 84 7.08 -6.81 2.21
C PHE A 84 8.02 -7.45 3.24
N PRO A 85 8.95 -8.32 2.82
CA PRO A 85 9.89 -8.92 3.75
C PRO A 85 10.89 -7.87 4.24
N ILE A 86 11.39 -8.06 5.46
CA ILE A 86 12.52 -7.30 5.99
C ILE A 86 13.77 -7.97 5.43
N ILE A 87 14.55 -7.25 4.63
CA ILE A 87 15.90 -7.67 4.25
C ILE A 87 16.83 -6.93 5.20
N PHE A 88 17.51 -7.67 6.09
CA PHE A 88 18.67 -7.13 6.78
C PHE A 88 19.79 -7.07 5.76
N SER A 89 20.22 -5.85 5.41
CA SER A 89 21.47 -5.60 4.70
C SER A 89 22.64 -5.60 5.68
#